data_AF-A0A9D9PZK4-F1
#
_entry.id   AF-A0A9D9PZK4-F1
#
_cell.length_a   1.000
_cell.length_b   1.000
_cell.length_c   1.000
_cell.angle_alpha   90.00
_cell.angle_beta   90.00
_cell.angle_gamma   90.00
#
_symmetry.space_group_name_H-M   'P 1'
#
loop_
_entity.id
_entity.type
_entity.pdbx_description
1 polymer ?
#
loop_
_entity_poly.entity_id
_entity_poly.type
_entity_poly.pdbx_seq_one_letter_code
_entity_poly.pdbx_strand_id
1 'polypeptide(L)' 'LFFSFYFAMTGVHALHMIVGVGLLAWLLVNALRGRYSAEYFTPVEVSGLYWHFVDVVWIFLFPTLYLVARHV' A
#
# COMPACT_ATOMS: atom_id res chain seq x y z
N LEU A 1 -11.46 -2.65 -23.39
CA LEU A 1 -11.43 -3.78 -22.44
C LEU A 1 -10.08 -3.89 -21.74
N PHE A 2 -8.99 -4.21 -22.43
CA PHE A 2 -7.65 -4.31 -21.82
C PHE A 2 -7.21 -3.03 -21.07
N PHE A 3 -7.25 -1.87 -21.74
CA PHE A 3 -6.93 -0.58 -21.10
C PHE A 3 -7.86 -0.24 -19.93
N SER A 4 -9.15 -0.57 -20.01
CA SER A 4 -10.12 -0.32 -18.93
C SER A 4 -9.77 -1.12 -17.67
N PHE A 5 -9.43 -2.40 -17.83
CA PHE A 5 -8.98 -3.25 -16.73
C PHE A 5 -7.62 -2.81 -16.18
N TYR A 6 -6.70 -2.40 -17.07
CA TYR A 6 -5.41 -1.83 -16.67
C TYR A 6 -5.59 -0.59 -15.79
N PHE A 7 -6.36 0.40 -16.23
CA PHE A 7 -6.61 1.62 -15.45
C PHE A 7 -7.41 1.34 -14.17
N ALA A 8 -8.36 0.40 -14.19
CA ALA A 8 -9.11 0.02 -13.00
C ALA A 8 -8.23 -0.62 -11.93
N MET A 9 -7.43 -1.63 -12.29
CA MET A 9 -6.55 -2.34 -11.34
C MET A 9 -5.43 -1.44 -10.82
N THR A 10 -4.74 -0.73 -11.71
CA THR A 10 -3.66 0.19 -11.33
C THR A 10 -4.20 1.39 -10.54
N GLY A 11 -5.39 1.90 -10.90
CA GLY A 11 -6.05 3.01 -10.21
C GLY A 11 -6.51 2.66 -8.80
N VAL A 12 -7.13 1.49 -8.61
CA VAL A 12 -7.51 1.00 -7.27
C VAL A 12 -6.26 0.80 -6.41
N HIS A 13 -5.18 0.26 -6.98
CA HIS A 13 -3.92 0.09 -6.26
C HIS A 13 -3.31 1.44 -5.84
N ALA A 14 -3.24 2.41 -6.76
CA ALA A 14 -2.73 3.75 -6.48
C ALA A 14 -3.54 4.46 -5.38
N LEU A 15 -4.87 4.31 -5.39
CA LEU A 15 -5.73 4.82 -4.32
C LEU A 15 -5.38 4.21 -2.95
N HIS A 16 -5.19 2.90 -2.88
CA HIS A 16 -4.82 2.20 -1.64
C HIS A 16 -3.44 2.62 -1.14
N MET A 17 -2.47 2.83 -2.05
CA MET A 17 -1.15 3.34 -1.70
C MET A 17 -1.23 4.71 -1.02
N ILE A 18 -2.03 5.63 -1.56
CA ILE A 18 -2.23 6.98 -0.99
C ILE A 18 -2.85 6.89 0.42
N VAL A 19 -3.84 6.02 0.62
CA VAL A 19 -4.45 5.79 1.94
C VAL A 19 -3.41 5.24 2.93
N GLY A 20 -2.59 4.30 2.50
CA GLY A 20 -1.49 3.75 3.30
C GLY A 20 -0.46 4.81 3.71
N VAL A 21 -0.07 5.71 2.80
CA VAL A 21 0.87 6.79 3.10
C VAL A 21 0.26 7.74 4.13
N GLY A 22 -1.04 8.04 3.99
CA GLY A 22 -1.77 8.84 4.97
C GLY A 22 -1.78 8.22 6.37
N LEU A 23 -2.02 6.91 6.47
CA LEU A 23 -1.98 6.17 7.73
C LEU A 23 -0.57 6.18 8.35
N LEU A 24 0.47 5.96 7.55
CA LEU A 24 1.86 6.02 8.01
C LEU A 24 2.27 7.44 8.45
N ALA A 25 1.84 8.48 7.73
CA ALA A 25 2.09 9.87 8.12
C ALA A 25 1.37 10.21 9.44
N TRP A 26 0.12 9.76 9.61
CA TRP A 26 -0.63 9.93 10.85
C TRP A 26 0.03 9.22 12.03
N LEU A 27 0.49 7.98 11.83
CA LEU A 27 1.33 7.26 12.79
C LEU A 27 2.60 8.04 13.12
N LEU A 28 3.34 8.52 12.12
CA LEU A 28 4.58 9.26 12.34
C LEU A 28 4.33 10.54 13.17
N VAL A 29 3.28 11.29 12.87
CA VAL A 29 2.91 12.50 13.64
C VAL A 29 2.56 12.16 15.09
N ASN A 30 1.81 11.07 15.32
CA ASN A 30 1.50 10.61 16.67
C ASN A 30 2.74 10.07 17.41
N ALA A 31 3.70 9.50 16.69
CA ALA A 31 4.97 9.02 17.26
C ALA A 31 5.83 10.19 17.73
N LEU A 32 5.96 11.22 16.89
CA LEU A 32 6.69 12.43 17.22
C LEU A 32 6.06 13.21 18.38
N ARG A 33 4.76 13.06 18.60
CA ARG A 33 4.03 13.62 19.77
C ARG A 33 4.23 12.83 21.06
N GLY A 34 5.08 11.79 21.06
CA GLY A 34 5.41 11.00 22.25
C GLY A 34 4.25 10.15 22.78
N ARG A 35 3.24 9.87 21.95
CA ARG A 35 2.06 9.06 22.35
C ARG A 35 2.28 7.55 22.27
N TYR A 36 3.42 7.09 21.76
CA TYR A 36 3.76 5.67 21.73
C TYR A 36 4.72 5.32 22.86
N SER A 37 4.16 4.64 23.87
CA SER A 37 4.89 3.86 24.87
C SER A 37 5.19 2.47 24.30
N ALA A 38 6.21 1.77 24.83
CA ALA A 38 6.56 0.39 24.49
C ALA A 38 5.42 -0.62 24.67
N GLU A 39 4.30 -0.21 25.27
CA GLU A 39 3.08 -1.00 25.49
C GLU A 39 1.99 -0.77 24.41
N TYR A 40 2.10 0.30 23.60
CA TYR A 40 1.10 0.71 22.58
C TYR A 40 1.71 0.76 21.16
N PHE A 41 2.40 -0.31 20.75
CA PHE A 41 2.94 -0.47 19.38
C PHE A 41 1.95 -1.12 18.39
N THR A 42 0.81 -1.62 18.88
CA THR A 42 -0.22 -2.30 18.08
C THR A 42 -0.66 -1.52 16.83
N PRO A 43 -0.87 -0.19 16.87
CA PRO A 43 -1.25 0.57 15.67
C PRO A 43 -0.15 0.59 14.61
N VAL A 44 1.12 0.57 15.02
CA VAL A 44 2.29 0.55 14.14
C VAL A 44 2.42 -0.81 13.46
N GLU A 45 2.27 -1.90 14.22
CA GLU A 45 2.33 -3.26 13.69
C GLU A 45 1.21 -3.55 12.69
N VAL A 46 -0.03 -3.17 13.02
CA VAL A 46 -1.19 -3.34 12.12
C VAL A 46 -1.04 -2.52 10.84
N SER A 47 -0.55 -1.28 10.95
CA SER A 47 -0.34 -0.44 9.77
C SER A 47 0.86 -0.89 8.93
N GLY A 48 1.90 -1.43 9.57
CA GLY A 48 3.01 -2.10 8.88
C GLY A 48 2.53 -3.33 8.11
N LEU A 49 1.69 -4.15 8.72
CA LEU A 49 1.08 -5.31 8.06
C LEU A 49 0.21 -4.91 6.87
N TYR A 50 -0.59 -3.85 7.01
CA TYR A 50 -1.37 -3.27 5.91
C TYR A 50 -0.45 -2.80 4.77
N TRP A 51 0.64 -2.11 5.09
CA TRP A 51 1.59 -1.61 4.10
C TRP A 51 2.29 -2.77 3.36
N HIS A 52 2.71 -3.80 4.08
CA HIS A 52 3.31 -5.00 3.48
C HIS A 52 2.32 -5.75 2.58
N PHE A 53 1.05 -5.85 2.97
CA PHE A 53 0.03 -6.44 2.11
C PHE A 53 -0.12 -5.70 0.78
N VAL A 54 -0.15 -4.36 0.82
CA VAL A 54 -0.21 -3.52 -0.39
C VAL A 54 1.01 -3.74 -1.29
N ASP A 55 2.22 -3.80 -0.72
CA ASP A 55 3.47 -4.04 -1.45
C ASP A 55 3.49 -5.42 -2.14
N VAL A 56 3.07 -6.47 -1.43
CA VAL A 56 2.99 -7.83 -1.99
C VAL A 56 2.02 -7.88 -3.18
N VAL A 57 0.85 -7.26 -3.07
CA VAL A 57 -0.12 -7.17 -4.18
C VAL A 57 0.51 -6.51 -5.41
N TRP A 58 1.31 -5.46 -5.22
CA TRP A 58 2.01 -4.77 -6.31
C TRP A 58 3.07 -5.63 -6.99
N ILE A 59 3.84 -6.39 -6.20
CA ILE A 59 4.85 -7.33 -6.72
C ILE A 59 4.23 -8.37 -7.67
N PHE A 60 2.97 -8.77 -7.46
CA PHE A 60 2.26 -9.67 -8.38
C PHE A 60 1.57 -8.92 -9.54
N LEU A 61 1.00 -7.75 -9.29
CA LEU A 61 0.31 -6.95 -10.31
C LEU A 61 1.27 -6.42 -11.38
N PHE A 62 2.45 -5.94 -10.98
CA PHE A 62 3.41 -5.30 -11.89
C PHE A 62 3.92 -6.27 -12.98
N PRO A 63 4.44 -7.48 -12.69
CA PRO A 63 4.79 -8.46 -13.71
C PRO A 63 3.59 -8.88 -14.56
N THR A 64 2.44 -9.11 -13.93
CA THR A 64 1.26 -9.59 -14.67
C THR A 64 0.74 -8.55 -15.67
N LEU A 65 0.83 -7.26 -15.35
CA LEU A 65 0.42 -6.20 -16.28
C LEU A 65 1.53 -5.73 -17.22
N TYR A 66 2.79 -5.69 -16.79
CA TYR A 66 3.90 -5.13 -17.58
C TYR A 66 4.75 -6.18 -18.31
N LEU A 67 4.97 -7.37 -17.72
CA LEU A 67 5.73 -8.46 -18.36
C LEU A 67 4.87 -9.32 -19.29
N VAL A 68 3.59 -9.58 -18.97
CA VAL A 68 2.71 -10.31 -19.89
C VAL A 68 2.28 -9.43 -21.06
N ALA A 69 1.96 -8.15 -20.82
CA ALA A 69 1.57 -7.23 -21.89
C ALA A 69 2.69 -6.89 -22.89
N ARG A 70 3.97 -7.13 -22.56
CA ARG A 70 5.09 -6.92 -23.50
C ARG A 70 5.37 -8.13 -24.40
N HIS A 71 4.71 -9.27 -24.16
CA HIS A 71 4.95 -10.54 -24.86
C HIS A 71 3.76 -11.01 -25.72
N VAL A 72 2.75 -10.15 -25.88
CA VAL A 72 1.63 -10.33 -26.83
C VAL A 72 1.57 -9.09 -27.70
#